data_AF-G2QNR0-F1
#
_entry.id   AF-G2QNR0-F1
#
_cell.length_a   1.000
_cell.length_b   1.000
_cell.length_c   1.000
_cell.angle_alpha   90.00
_cell.angle_beta   90.00
_cell.angle_gamma   90.00
#
_symmetry.space_group_name_H-M   'P 1'
#
loop_
_entity.id
_entity.type
_entity.pdbx_description
1 polymer ?
#
loop_
_entity_poly.entity_id
_entity_poly.type
_entity_poly.pdbx_seq_one_letter_code
_entity_poly.pdbx_strand_id
1 'polypeptide(L)'
;MMDNCYRRELETATAAIQTAAQISREVLAAAAARGDQAASGTFDVVKDDLSPVTVADFAIQALLRRALGNAFPADGFVGEESADELRQNRRLLSRVLAVLAQCGASALFRDADDLCDAIDSCTTLTPGAAGPTRIWVFDPIDGTKTYIRHEQYAINVALLEAGRQVVSVVACPLLSVDATAPVTDRSVDPTGKGCILYAVRGHGAHIRPLFGDAGAVQPRQLPRHADEATSPDHLRSVTCWALLDSGVDSVHERVAEQLKVPFPGCDLLGWVPRWAVMAMGAANMTVWVYRKRDRYAKIWDHAGAMLLFEEVGGMITDVHGKEIDLTAGRKLKANFGFVAAPRSLHPLVLRAVHDVLKTSGKHELLQ
;
A
#
# COMPACT_ATOMS: atom_id res chain seq x y z
N MET A 1 3.49 -6.85 -26.58
CA MET A 1 4.29 -5.82 -25.87
C MET A 1 3.51 -4.52 -25.92
N MET A 2 3.00 -4.04 -24.79
CA MET A 2 2.11 -2.85 -24.73
C MET A 2 2.87 -1.59 -25.13
N ASP A 3 2.41 -0.91 -26.17
CA ASP A 3 2.85 0.42 -26.57
C ASP A 3 2.22 1.47 -25.64
N ASN A 4 2.76 1.53 -24.42
CA ASN A 4 2.29 2.40 -23.36
C ASN A 4 3.39 3.42 -23.05
N CYS A 5 3.03 4.70 -23.03
CA CYS A 5 3.90 5.84 -22.73
C CYS A 5 4.63 5.75 -21.38
N TYR A 6 4.21 4.84 -20.48
CA TYR A 6 4.83 4.59 -19.17
C TYR A 6 5.63 3.28 -19.08
N ARG A 7 6.05 2.68 -20.20
CA ARG A 7 6.78 1.39 -20.19
C ARG A 7 8.06 1.47 -19.35
N ARG A 8 8.84 2.54 -19.53
CA ARG A 8 10.13 2.71 -18.83
C ARG A 8 9.94 2.86 -17.33
N GLU A 9 8.94 3.62 -16.92
CA GLU A 9 8.51 3.83 -15.54
C GLU A 9 8.11 2.51 -14.90
N LEU A 10 7.26 1.74 -15.57
CA LEU A 10 6.79 0.46 -15.09
C LEU A 10 7.94 -0.55 -14.94
N GLU A 11 8.81 -0.67 -15.94
CA GLU A 11 9.97 -1.57 -15.91
C GLU A 11 10.95 -1.19 -14.78
N THR A 12 11.27 0.09 -14.64
CA THR A 12 12.18 0.60 -13.60
C THR A 12 11.59 0.39 -12.20
N ALA A 13 10.33 0.76 -11.99
CA ALA A 13 9.65 0.58 -10.70
C ALA A 13 9.49 -0.90 -10.35
N THR A 14 9.20 -1.76 -11.34
CA THR A 14 9.12 -3.21 -11.14
C THR A 14 10.47 -3.79 -10.72
N ALA A 15 11.57 -3.40 -11.34
CA ALA A 15 12.90 -3.86 -10.94
C ALA A 15 13.25 -3.38 -9.52
N ALA A 16 13.02 -2.10 -9.23
CA ALA A 16 13.31 -1.51 -7.92
C ALA A 16 12.49 -2.19 -6.80
N ILE A 17 11.20 -2.44 -7.02
CA ILE A 17 10.33 -3.05 -6.01
C ILE A 17 10.65 -4.53 -5.78
N GLN A 18 11.17 -5.24 -6.79
CA GLN A 18 11.64 -6.62 -6.61
C GLN A 18 12.83 -6.68 -5.65
N THR A 19 13.80 -5.79 -5.83
CA THR A 19 14.94 -5.68 -4.90
C THR A 19 14.46 -5.21 -3.52
N ALA A 20 13.49 -4.29 -3.44
CA ALA A 20 12.89 -3.88 -2.18
C ALA A 20 12.23 -5.05 -1.43
N ALA A 21 11.50 -5.91 -2.14
CA ALA A 21 10.89 -7.10 -1.57
C ALA A 21 11.90 -8.18 -1.17
N GLN A 22 13.06 -8.23 -1.84
CA GLN A 22 14.17 -9.06 -1.39
C GLN A 22 14.75 -8.52 -0.07
N ILE A 23 14.98 -7.20 0.02
CA ILE A 23 15.44 -6.54 1.25
C ILE A 23 14.50 -6.86 2.41
N SER A 24 13.19 -6.69 2.25
CA SER A 24 12.23 -6.96 3.33
C SER A 24 12.29 -8.42 3.80
N ARG A 25 12.44 -9.39 2.89
CA ARG A 25 12.59 -10.80 3.27
C ARG A 25 13.91 -11.10 3.99
N GLU A 26 15.01 -10.50 3.54
CA GLU A 26 16.31 -10.67 4.20
C GLU A 26 16.32 -10.08 5.60
N VAL A 27 15.68 -8.91 5.80
CA VAL A 27 15.56 -8.33 7.14
C VAL A 27 14.75 -9.24 8.08
N LEU A 28 13.63 -9.82 7.61
CA LEU A 28 12.86 -10.79 8.39
C LEU A 28 13.65 -12.07 8.69
N ALA A 29 14.36 -12.62 7.70
CA ALA A 29 15.18 -13.81 7.88
C ALA A 29 16.29 -13.57 8.92
N ALA A 30 16.96 -12.42 8.83
CA ALA A 30 18.00 -12.03 9.78
C ALA A 30 17.44 -11.79 11.20
N ALA A 31 16.23 -11.25 11.33
CA ALA A 31 15.55 -11.08 12.62
C ALA A 31 15.17 -12.43 13.25
N ALA A 32 14.61 -13.34 12.44
CA ALA A 32 14.28 -14.69 12.88
C ALA A 32 15.52 -15.47 13.37
N ALA A 33 16.65 -15.34 12.65
CA ALA A 33 17.91 -15.97 13.03
C ALA A 33 18.50 -15.45 14.36
N ARG A 34 18.16 -14.21 14.76
CA ARG A 34 18.57 -13.62 16.06
C ARG A 34 17.63 -13.97 17.20
N GLY A 35 16.47 -14.56 16.92
CA GLY A 35 15.42 -14.77 17.91
C GLY A 35 14.63 -13.50 18.27
N ASP A 36 14.71 -12.45 17.44
CA ASP A 36 14.01 -11.15 17.64
C ASP A 36 12.49 -11.24 17.31
N GLN A 37 11.85 -12.41 17.49
CA GLN A 37 10.43 -12.55 17.20
C GLN A 37 9.59 -11.83 18.27
N ALA A 38 8.67 -10.97 17.82
CA ALA A 38 7.65 -10.45 18.70
C ALA A 38 6.82 -11.62 19.25
N ALA A 39 6.76 -11.76 20.57
CA ALA A 39 5.86 -12.71 21.21
C ALA A 39 4.43 -12.45 20.70
N SER A 40 3.71 -13.51 20.31
CA SER A 40 2.33 -13.39 19.86
C SER A 40 1.48 -12.74 20.96
N GLY A 41 0.96 -11.52 20.72
CA GLY A 41 -0.13 -10.96 21.54
C GLY A 41 0.13 -9.65 22.28
N THR A 42 1.32 -9.03 22.20
CA THR A 42 1.51 -7.67 22.74
C THR A 42 1.41 -6.62 21.63
N PHE A 43 0.43 -5.73 21.77
CA PHE A 43 0.08 -4.69 20.79
C PHE A 43 1.02 -3.47 20.82
N ASP A 44 1.91 -3.43 21.82
CA ASP A 44 2.87 -2.35 22.07
C ASP A 44 4.31 -2.81 21.75
N VAL A 45 4.56 -3.19 20.51
CA VAL A 45 5.95 -3.13 20.02
C VAL A 45 6.24 -1.66 19.78
N VAL A 46 6.75 -1.00 20.82
CA VAL A 46 7.45 0.29 20.70
C VAL A 46 8.46 0.11 19.56
N LYS A 47 8.52 1.08 18.63
CA LYS A 47 9.65 1.20 17.70
C LYS A 47 10.91 1.36 18.56
N ASP A 48 11.48 0.26 19.00
CA ASP A 48 12.83 0.23 19.54
C ASP A 48 13.73 0.61 18.37
N ASP A 49 14.76 1.43 18.59
CA ASP A 49 15.58 2.11 17.56
C ASP A 49 16.39 1.12 16.66
N LEU A 50 16.09 -0.17 16.76
CA LEU A 50 16.72 -1.31 16.10
C LEU A 50 15.68 -2.34 15.61
N SER A 51 14.39 -1.97 15.55
CA SER A 51 13.35 -2.88 15.10
C SER A 51 13.62 -3.35 13.65
N PRO A 52 13.25 -4.60 13.29
CA PRO A 52 13.40 -5.09 11.93
C PRO A 52 12.60 -4.26 10.92
N VAL A 53 11.48 -3.65 11.34
CA VAL A 53 10.71 -2.78 10.44
C VAL A 53 11.48 -1.52 10.11
N THR A 54 12.08 -0.86 11.11
CA THR A 54 12.93 0.33 10.92
C THR A 54 14.07 0.09 9.92
N VAL A 55 14.76 -1.07 10.00
CA VAL A 55 15.83 -1.41 9.05
C VAL A 55 15.30 -1.57 7.63
N ALA A 56 14.17 -2.25 7.47
CA ALA A 56 13.56 -2.47 6.16
C ALA A 56 13.07 -1.16 5.55
N ASP A 57 12.37 -0.33 6.32
CA ASP A 57 11.83 0.95 5.88
C ASP A 57 12.92 1.85 5.29
N PHE A 58 14.02 2.05 6.03
CA PHE A 58 15.14 2.87 5.57
C PHE A 58 15.84 2.30 4.34
N ALA A 59 16.13 1.00 4.33
CA ALA A 59 16.81 0.37 3.20
C ALA A 59 15.98 0.42 1.92
N ILE A 60 14.68 0.15 2.02
CA ILE A 60 13.74 0.16 0.89
C ILE A 60 13.52 1.59 0.39
N GLN A 61 13.28 2.56 1.28
CA GLN A 61 13.11 3.96 0.87
C GLN A 61 14.35 4.48 0.13
N ALA A 62 15.56 4.24 0.67
CA ALA A 62 16.80 4.64 0.04
C ALA A 62 16.95 4.02 -1.35
N LEU A 63 16.72 2.71 -1.47
CA LEU A 63 16.79 1.96 -2.73
C LEU A 63 15.81 2.54 -3.77
N LEU A 64 14.53 2.65 -3.42
CA LEU A 64 13.48 3.12 -4.32
C LEU A 64 13.78 4.54 -4.80
N ARG A 65 14.14 5.43 -3.87
CA ARG A 65 14.50 6.80 -4.20
C ARG A 65 15.68 6.90 -5.15
N ARG A 66 16.74 6.10 -4.93
CA ARG A 66 17.94 6.17 -5.76
C ARG A 66 17.72 5.53 -7.13
N ALA A 67 17.09 4.37 -7.18
CA ALA A 67 16.80 3.67 -8.44
C ALA A 67 15.91 4.51 -9.37
N LEU A 68 14.80 5.04 -8.84
CA LEU A 68 13.87 5.87 -9.61
C LEU A 68 14.47 7.23 -9.95
N GLY A 69 15.16 7.87 -9.00
CA GLY A 69 15.79 9.18 -9.24
C GLY A 69 16.90 9.17 -10.28
N ASN A 70 17.67 8.08 -10.36
CA ASN A 70 18.68 7.92 -11.41
C ASN A 70 18.03 7.78 -12.80
N ALA A 71 16.87 7.12 -12.89
CA ALA A 71 16.14 6.95 -14.13
C ALA A 71 15.35 8.21 -14.54
N PHE A 72 14.81 8.94 -13.55
CA PHE A 72 13.90 10.07 -13.71
C PHE A 72 14.37 11.28 -12.86
N PRO A 73 15.47 11.94 -13.24
CA PRO A 73 16.11 12.97 -12.40
C PRO A 73 15.28 14.26 -12.24
N ALA A 74 14.27 14.47 -13.07
CA ALA A 74 13.37 15.64 -13.01
C ALA A 74 12.10 15.40 -12.18
N ASP A 75 11.83 14.16 -11.77
CA ASP A 75 10.63 13.81 -11.02
C ASP A 75 10.81 14.15 -9.52
N GLY A 76 9.69 14.42 -8.85
CA GLY A 76 9.61 14.58 -7.39
C GLY A 76 9.45 13.26 -6.65
N PHE A 77 9.71 13.27 -5.34
CA PHE A 77 9.65 12.08 -4.51
C PHE A 77 8.97 12.36 -3.16
N VAL A 78 8.09 11.45 -2.74
CA VAL A 78 7.43 11.46 -1.43
C VAL A 78 7.53 10.07 -0.81
N GLY A 79 8.15 9.98 0.35
CA GLY A 79 8.29 8.75 1.15
C GLY A 79 8.04 9.01 2.63
N GLU A 80 7.79 7.96 3.42
CA GLU A 80 7.43 8.08 4.83
C GLU A 80 8.59 8.59 5.71
N GLU A 81 9.80 8.07 5.49
CA GLU A 81 10.86 8.09 6.49
C GLU A 81 11.79 9.32 6.41
N SER A 82 12.37 9.70 7.55
CA SER A 82 13.44 10.71 7.71
C SER A 82 14.70 10.02 8.25
N ALA A 83 15.88 10.36 7.72
CA ALA A 83 17.15 9.75 8.14
C ALA A 83 17.70 10.31 9.47
N ASP A 84 16.95 11.13 10.21
CA ASP A 84 17.37 11.66 11.53
C ASP A 84 17.84 10.56 12.49
N GLU A 85 17.09 9.45 12.56
CA GLU A 85 17.41 8.30 13.41
C GLU A 85 18.70 7.59 12.95
N LEU A 86 18.90 7.45 11.64
CA LEU A 86 20.10 6.81 11.08
C LEU A 86 21.38 7.60 11.42
N ARG A 87 21.31 8.93 11.38
CA ARG A 87 22.45 9.79 11.72
C ARG A 87 22.80 9.71 13.21
N GLN A 88 21.82 9.45 14.06
CA GLN A 88 22.00 9.36 15.51
C GLN A 88 22.38 7.94 15.96
N ASN A 89 22.00 6.91 15.20
CA ASN A 89 22.17 5.51 15.56
C ASN A 89 23.08 4.77 14.56
N ARG A 90 24.40 4.76 14.85
CA ARG A 90 25.41 4.07 14.03
C ARG A 90 25.14 2.57 13.87
N ARG A 91 24.54 1.91 14.86
CA ARG A 91 24.24 0.48 14.80
C ARG A 91 23.09 0.21 13.83
N LEU A 92 22.05 1.04 13.84
CA LEU A 92 20.96 0.97 12.89
C LEU A 92 21.46 1.22 11.46
N LEU A 93 22.22 2.30 11.24
CA LEU A 93 22.84 2.62 9.95
C LEU A 93 23.70 1.46 9.42
N SER A 94 24.51 0.85 10.29
CA SER A 94 25.33 -0.31 9.90
C SER A 94 24.47 -1.51 9.44
N ARG A 95 23.31 -1.74 10.07
CA ARG A 95 22.37 -2.80 9.65
C ARG A 95 21.71 -2.49 8.31
N VAL A 96 21.32 -1.23 8.08
CA VAL A 96 20.77 -0.77 6.80
C VAL A 96 21.77 -0.96 5.67
N LEU A 97 23.02 -0.54 5.87
CA LEU A 97 24.10 -0.73 4.89
C LEU A 97 24.39 -2.22 4.64
N ALA A 98 24.38 -3.04 5.69
CA ALA A 98 24.63 -4.47 5.57
C ALA A 98 23.55 -5.18 4.71
N VAL A 99 22.26 -4.88 4.93
CA VAL A 99 21.19 -5.50 4.14
C VAL A 99 21.20 -5.02 2.68
N LEU A 100 21.49 -3.73 2.45
CA LEU A 100 21.67 -3.20 1.10
C LEU A 100 22.83 -3.90 0.38
N ALA A 101 23.96 -4.12 1.05
CA ALA A 101 25.09 -4.85 0.49
C ALA A 101 24.73 -6.31 0.16
N GLN A 102 24.02 -7.00 1.06
CA GLN A 102 23.58 -8.38 0.86
C GLN A 102 22.65 -8.52 -0.37
N CYS A 103 21.84 -7.50 -0.64
CA CYS A 103 20.92 -7.46 -1.78
C CYS A 103 21.53 -6.83 -3.04
N GLY A 104 22.84 -6.55 -3.06
CA GLY A 104 23.53 -5.97 -4.22
C GLY A 104 23.18 -4.49 -4.51
N ALA A 105 22.59 -3.79 -3.54
CA ALA A 105 22.13 -2.40 -3.67
C ALA A 105 23.14 -1.37 -3.11
N SER A 106 24.27 -1.79 -2.53
CA SER A 106 25.24 -0.87 -1.92
C SER A 106 25.89 0.09 -2.93
N ALA A 107 26.12 -0.35 -4.18
CA ALA A 107 26.73 0.46 -5.23
C ALA A 107 25.89 1.67 -5.66
N LEU A 108 24.64 1.75 -5.23
CA LEU A 108 23.76 2.90 -5.47
C LEU A 108 24.14 4.13 -4.63
N PHE A 109 24.95 3.97 -3.59
CA PHE A 109 25.30 5.02 -2.64
C PHE A 109 26.81 5.18 -2.57
N ARG A 110 27.28 6.42 -2.57
CA ARG A 110 28.71 6.74 -2.43
C ARG A 110 29.22 6.44 -1.02
N ASP A 111 28.42 6.80 -0.02
CA ASP A 111 28.70 6.66 1.39
C ASP A 111 27.38 6.70 2.19
N ALA A 112 27.50 6.66 3.52
CA ALA A 112 26.35 6.70 4.42
C ALA A 112 25.60 8.04 4.39
N ASP A 113 26.29 9.15 4.16
CA ASP A 113 25.67 10.47 4.10
C ASP A 113 24.83 10.58 2.82
N ASP A 114 25.34 10.09 1.69
CA ASP A 114 24.63 10.00 0.41
C ASP A 114 23.36 9.09 0.48
N LEU A 115 23.37 8.09 1.36
CA LEU A 115 22.19 7.28 1.67
C LEU A 115 21.16 8.08 2.47
N CYS A 116 21.60 8.78 3.53
CA CYS A 116 20.71 9.57 4.37
C CYS A 116 20.09 10.74 3.59
N ASP A 117 20.87 11.41 2.74
CA ASP A 117 20.41 12.50 1.88
C ASP A 117 19.38 12.02 0.86
N ALA A 118 19.53 10.79 0.34
CA ALA A 118 18.53 10.20 -0.52
C ALA A 118 17.20 10.05 0.24
N ILE A 119 17.20 9.46 1.44
CA ILE A 119 16.01 9.29 2.27
C ILE A 119 15.34 10.66 2.53
N ASP A 120 16.09 11.65 3.00
CA ASP A 120 15.54 12.96 3.36
C ASP A 120 14.96 13.73 2.19
N SER A 121 15.50 13.53 0.98
CA SER A 121 14.97 14.16 -0.23
C SER A 121 13.51 13.76 -0.53
N CYS A 122 12.99 12.71 0.12
CA CYS A 122 11.60 12.25 0.01
C CYS A 122 10.65 12.94 1.02
N THR A 123 11.17 13.75 1.95
CA THR A 123 10.38 14.34 3.05
C THR A 123 9.93 15.77 2.78
N THR A 124 10.64 16.47 1.88
CA THR A 124 10.50 17.92 1.67
C THR A 124 9.37 18.28 0.70
N LEU A 125 9.06 17.39 -0.25
CA LEU A 125 8.02 17.64 -1.24
C LEU A 125 6.62 17.52 -0.64
N THR A 126 5.76 18.49 -0.99
CA THR A 126 4.34 18.50 -0.69
C THR A 126 3.56 18.44 -2.00
N PRO A 127 2.86 17.34 -2.32
CA PRO A 127 2.03 17.27 -3.52
C PRO A 127 1.03 18.42 -3.59
N GLY A 128 0.79 18.94 -4.79
CA GLY A 128 -0.07 20.11 -5.05
C GLY A 128 0.57 21.48 -4.79
N ALA A 129 1.74 21.54 -4.13
CA ALA A 129 2.53 22.77 -4.08
C ALA A 129 3.26 23.03 -5.40
N ALA A 130 3.84 24.23 -5.56
CA ALA A 130 4.73 24.52 -6.68
C ALA A 130 5.92 23.53 -6.68
N GLY A 131 6.20 22.92 -7.82
CA GLY A 131 7.19 21.87 -7.92
C GLY A 131 7.03 21.00 -9.17
N PRO A 132 7.61 19.80 -9.17
CA PRO A 132 7.54 18.89 -10.32
C PRO A 132 6.10 18.41 -10.54
N THR A 133 5.71 18.30 -11.80
CA THR A 133 4.40 17.78 -12.20
C THR A 133 4.29 16.26 -12.03
N ARG A 134 5.43 15.57 -12.04
CA ARG A 134 5.55 14.13 -11.86
C ARG A 134 6.16 13.82 -10.50
N ILE A 135 5.47 13.01 -9.70
CA ILE A 135 5.86 12.71 -8.32
C ILE A 135 5.75 11.21 -8.09
N TRP A 136 6.85 10.59 -7.70
CA TRP A 136 6.85 9.23 -7.16
C TRP A 136 6.45 9.25 -5.69
N VAL A 137 5.52 8.38 -5.32
CA VAL A 137 5.06 8.19 -3.95
C VAL A 137 5.28 6.73 -3.57
N PHE A 138 5.88 6.46 -2.42
CA PHE A 138 6.08 5.09 -1.96
C PHE A 138 5.91 4.93 -0.47
N ASP A 139 5.42 3.74 -0.09
CA ASP A 139 5.42 3.22 1.27
C ASP A 139 6.38 2.03 1.32
N PRO A 140 7.51 2.14 2.04
CA PRO A 140 8.48 1.07 2.15
C PRO A 140 7.92 -0.23 2.73
N ILE A 141 7.09 -0.16 3.76
CA ILE A 141 6.42 -1.30 4.41
C ILE A 141 5.04 -0.84 4.91
N ASP A 142 4.01 -1.05 4.10
CA ASP A 142 2.62 -0.92 4.57
C ASP A 142 2.21 -2.19 5.32
N GLY A 143 1.73 -2.02 6.56
CA GLY A 143 1.49 -3.11 7.50
C GLY A 143 2.68 -3.41 8.41
N THR A 144 3.35 -2.40 8.95
CA THR A 144 4.52 -2.57 9.84
C THR A 144 4.31 -3.55 11.00
N LYS A 145 3.13 -3.56 11.64
CA LYS A 145 2.81 -4.51 12.72
C LYS A 145 2.69 -5.96 12.23
N THR A 146 2.10 -6.18 11.05
CA THR A 146 1.95 -7.52 10.46
C THR A 146 3.27 -8.00 9.86
N TYR A 147 4.09 -7.09 9.31
CA TYR A 147 5.46 -7.39 8.88
C TYR A 147 6.30 -8.00 10.01
N ILE A 148 6.31 -7.38 11.21
CA ILE A 148 7.02 -7.90 12.38
C ILE A 148 6.51 -9.29 12.81
N ARG A 149 5.22 -9.57 12.54
CA ARG A 149 4.57 -10.86 12.84
C ARG A 149 4.76 -11.91 11.74
N HIS A 150 5.50 -11.60 10.67
CA HIS A 150 5.62 -12.46 9.49
C HIS A 150 4.26 -12.75 8.82
N GLU A 151 3.32 -11.81 8.94
CA GLU A 151 1.99 -11.80 8.34
C GLU A 151 1.97 -10.88 7.10
N GLN A 152 0.82 -10.68 6.44
CA GLN A 152 0.71 -9.88 5.21
C GLN A 152 1.24 -8.45 5.38
N TYR A 153 2.04 -8.01 4.41
CA TYR A 153 2.50 -6.64 4.26
C TYR A 153 2.70 -6.36 2.77
N ALA A 154 2.86 -5.09 2.41
CA ALA A 154 3.15 -4.71 1.03
C ALA A 154 4.20 -3.60 0.95
N ILE A 155 4.81 -3.51 -0.23
CA ILE A 155 5.67 -2.40 -0.63
C ILE A 155 4.95 -1.73 -1.79
N ASN A 156 4.83 -0.42 -1.76
CA ASN A 156 4.03 0.33 -2.74
C ASN A 156 4.90 1.38 -3.45
N VAL A 157 4.77 1.47 -4.78
CA VAL A 157 5.36 2.51 -5.61
C VAL A 157 4.31 3.03 -6.58
N ALA A 158 4.06 4.33 -6.53
CA ALA A 158 3.12 5.03 -7.38
C ALA A 158 3.82 6.16 -8.13
N LEU A 159 3.40 6.40 -9.38
CA LEU A 159 3.69 7.63 -10.09
C LEU A 159 2.41 8.46 -10.18
N LEU A 160 2.48 9.70 -9.71
CA LEU A 160 1.49 10.74 -9.94
C LEU A 160 1.97 11.65 -11.08
N GLU A 161 1.09 11.99 -12.00
CA GLU A 161 1.31 13.03 -13.01
C GLU A 161 0.17 14.04 -12.95
N ALA A 162 0.50 15.32 -12.72
CA ALA A 162 -0.46 16.39 -12.49
C ALA A 162 -1.53 16.04 -11.43
N GLY A 163 -1.10 15.40 -10.33
CA GLY A 163 -1.97 14.97 -9.22
C GLY A 163 -2.75 13.68 -9.46
N ARG A 164 -2.65 13.07 -10.64
CA ARG A 164 -3.36 11.83 -10.98
C ARG A 164 -2.44 10.62 -10.92
N GLN A 165 -2.90 9.53 -10.33
CA GLN A 165 -2.19 8.24 -10.33
C GLN A 165 -2.12 7.69 -11.76
N VAL A 166 -0.93 7.50 -12.32
CA VAL A 166 -0.74 7.00 -13.69
C VAL A 166 -0.06 5.63 -13.74
N VAL A 167 0.83 5.33 -12.79
CA VAL A 167 1.48 4.01 -12.65
C VAL A 167 1.36 3.54 -11.21
N SER A 168 1.07 2.26 -11.03
CA SER A 168 1.10 1.57 -9.74
C SER A 168 1.94 0.30 -9.87
N VAL A 169 2.82 0.07 -8.90
CA VAL A 169 3.52 -1.21 -8.70
C VAL A 169 3.49 -1.53 -7.21
N VAL A 170 2.88 -2.66 -6.85
CA VAL A 170 2.74 -3.14 -5.48
C VAL A 170 3.35 -4.53 -5.39
N ALA A 171 4.31 -4.71 -4.48
CA ALA A 171 4.83 -6.03 -4.15
C ALA A 171 4.15 -6.52 -2.87
N CYS A 172 3.62 -7.75 -2.92
CA CYS A 172 3.09 -8.47 -1.77
C CYS A 172 3.95 -9.73 -1.57
N PRO A 173 5.03 -9.65 -0.75
CA PRO A 173 6.02 -10.73 -0.69
C PRO A 173 5.49 -12.04 -0.12
N LEU A 174 4.38 -11.99 0.62
CA LEU A 174 3.74 -13.13 1.26
C LEU A 174 2.37 -13.50 0.65
N LEU A 175 1.94 -12.86 -0.44
CA LEU A 175 0.65 -13.15 -1.07
C LEU A 175 0.84 -13.96 -2.35
N SER A 176 0.08 -15.04 -2.50
CA SER A 176 0.11 -15.86 -3.72
C SER A 176 -0.61 -15.16 -4.88
N VAL A 177 -0.14 -15.37 -6.11
CA VAL A 177 -0.85 -14.96 -7.33
C VAL A 177 -2.21 -15.63 -7.51
N ASP A 178 -2.41 -16.75 -6.81
CA ASP A 178 -3.62 -17.58 -6.83
C ASP A 178 -4.38 -17.49 -5.50
N ALA A 179 -4.13 -16.46 -4.69
CA ALA A 179 -4.83 -16.28 -3.42
C ALA A 179 -6.36 -16.22 -3.62
N THR A 180 -7.08 -17.04 -2.87
CA THR A 180 -8.54 -17.11 -2.88
C THR A 180 -9.14 -16.46 -1.64
N ALA A 181 -10.31 -15.85 -1.77
CA ALA A 181 -11.02 -15.29 -0.63
C ALA A 181 -11.50 -16.36 0.37
N PRO A 182 -11.63 -16.03 1.67
CA PRO A 182 -11.19 -14.77 2.29
C PRO A 182 -9.66 -14.73 2.48
N VAL A 183 -9.07 -13.57 2.25
CA VAL A 183 -7.67 -13.30 2.56
C VAL A 183 -7.59 -12.58 3.90
N THR A 184 -6.73 -13.08 4.77
CA THR A 184 -6.44 -12.48 6.08
C THR A 184 -4.96 -12.16 6.21
N ASP A 185 -4.57 -11.42 7.24
CA ASP A 185 -3.15 -11.18 7.56
C ASP A 185 -2.32 -12.48 7.65
N ARG A 186 -2.95 -13.63 7.96
CA ARG A 186 -2.29 -14.94 8.07
C ARG A 186 -2.30 -15.76 6.79
N SER A 187 -2.91 -15.27 5.71
CA SER A 187 -3.00 -15.97 4.42
C SER A 187 -1.67 -15.91 3.66
N VAL A 188 -0.64 -16.56 4.18
CA VAL A 188 0.74 -16.55 3.64
C VAL A 188 0.90 -17.56 2.50
N ASP A 189 1.57 -17.14 1.42
CA ASP A 189 1.94 -17.97 0.28
C ASP A 189 2.86 -19.13 0.70
N PRO A 190 2.40 -20.40 0.63
CA PRO A 190 3.20 -21.54 1.05
C PRO A 190 4.39 -21.81 0.12
N THR A 191 4.37 -21.28 -1.12
CA THR A 191 5.48 -21.41 -2.07
C THR A 191 6.59 -20.40 -1.83
N GLY A 192 6.30 -19.34 -1.04
CA GLY A 192 7.23 -18.25 -0.78
C GLY A 192 7.63 -17.45 -2.01
N LYS A 193 6.83 -17.49 -3.09
CA LYS A 193 7.09 -16.75 -4.33
C LYS A 193 6.60 -15.32 -4.25
N GLY A 194 5.49 -15.07 -3.55
CA GLY A 194 4.85 -13.76 -3.47
C GLY A 194 4.33 -13.28 -4.83
N CYS A 195 3.79 -12.06 -4.87
CA CYS A 195 3.30 -11.47 -6.12
C CYS A 195 3.65 -9.99 -6.28
N ILE A 196 3.64 -9.55 -7.54
CA ILE A 196 3.59 -8.14 -7.91
C ILE A 196 2.27 -7.89 -8.62
N LEU A 197 1.54 -6.88 -8.15
CA LEU A 197 0.43 -6.28 -8.86
C LEU A 197 0.87 -4.95 -9.45
N TYR A 198 0.46 -4.68 -10.68
CA TYR A 198 0.75 -3.39 -11.30
C TYR A 198 -0.39 -2.96 -12.20
N ALA A 199 -0.47 -1.65 -12.42
CA ALA A 199 -1.42 -1.07 -13.36
C ALA A 199 -0.84 0.20 -13.97
N VAL A 200 -1.23 0.46 -15.21
CA VAL A 200 -1.07 1.77 -15.82
C VAL A 200 -2.47 2.26 -16.17
N ARG A 201 -2.74 3.53 -15.90
CA ARG A 201 -4.07 4.10 -16.12
C ARG A 201 -4.55 3.84 -17.56
N GLY A 202 -5.76 3.32 -17.68
CA GLY A 202 -6.41 2.96 -18.94
C GLY A 202 -5.95 1.65 -19.58
N HIS A 203 -5.06 0.89 -18.93
CA HIS A 203 -4.47 -0.35 -19.48
C HIS A 203 -4.79 -1.60 -18.66
N GLY A 204 -5.63 -1.48 -17.62
CA GLY A 204 -6.00 -2.59 -16.75
C GLY A 204 -4.92 -2.91 -15.70
N ALA A 205 -5.33 -3.70 -14.70
CA ALA A 205 -4.44 -4.22 -13.68
C ALA A 205 -3.90 -5.61 -14.08
N HIS A 206 -2.69 -5.91 -13.63
CA HIS A 206 -1.97 -7.14 -13.93
C HIS A 206 -1.35 -7.71 -12.66
N ILE A 207 -1.09 -9.01 -12.68
CA ILE A 207 -0.41 -9.72 -11.60
C ILE A 207 0.62 -10.69 -12.17
N ARG A 208 1.73 -10.87 -11.45
CA ARG A 208 2.75 -11.89 -11.73
C ARG A 208 3.40 -12.40 -10.44
N PRO A 209 4.05 -13.57 -10.44
CA PRO A 209 4.92 -13.97 -9.34
C PRO A 209 6.02 -12.92 -9.10
N LEU A 210 6.32 -12.63 -7.84
CA LEU A 210 7.36 -11.68 -7.46
C LEU A 210 8.75 -12.26 -7.79
N PHE A 211 8.96 -13.54 -7.49
CA PHE A 211 10.16 -14.30 -7.84
C PHE A 211 9.84 -15.54 -8.68
N GLY A 212 10.78 -15.94 -9.54
CA GLY A 212 10.70 -17.15 -10.37
C GLY A 212 11.62 -17.07 -11.59
N ASP A 213 11.72 -18.18 -12.32
CA ASP A 213 12.47 -18.22 -13.58
C ASP A 213 11.78 -17.38 -14.68
N ALA A 214 12.52 -16.98 -15.73
CA ALA A 214 12.00 -16.12 -16.79
C ALA A 214 10.70 -16.62 -17.47
N GLY A 215 10.47 -17.94 -17.49
CA GLY A 215 9.22 -18.55 -17.97
C GLY A 215 8.07 -18.56 -16.96
N ALA A 216 8.38 -18.51 -15.65
CA ALA A 216 7.40 -18.55 -14.56
C ALA A 216 6.89 -17.16 -14.15
N VAL A 217 7.59 -16.08 -14.53
CA VAL A 217 7.29 -14.69 -14.14
C VAL A 217 6.43 -13.98 -15.20
N GLN A 218 5.54 -14.72 -15.85
CA GLN A 218 4.67 -14.15 -16.88
C GLN A 218 3.53 -13.36 -16.24
N PRO A 219 3.30 -12.10 -16.64
CA PRO A 219 2.16 -11.34 -16.17
C PRO A 219 0.87 -11.85 -16.79
N ARG A 220 -0.20 -11.89 -15.99
CA ARG A 220 -1.58 -12.05 -16.46
C ARG A 220 -2.38 -10.79 -16.15
N GLN A 221 -3.25 -10.40 -17.07
CA GLN A 221 -4.20 -9.33 -16.81
C GLN A 221 -5.26 -9.83 -15.81
N LEU A 222 -5.62 -8.98 -14.86
CA LEU A 222 -6.70 -9.25 -13.92
C LEU A 222 -8.05 -9.00 -14.61
N PRO A 223 -9.07 -9.86 -14.39
CA PRO A 223 -10.41 -9.61 -14.88
C PRO A 223 -10.96 -8.30 -14.32
N ARG A 224 -11.77 -7.59 -15.11
CA ARG A 224 -12.49 -6.39 -14.66
C ARG A 224 -13.75 -6.78 -13.86
N HIS A 225 -13.56 -7.59 -12.83
CA HIS A 225 -14.63 -8.20 -12.03
C HIS A 225 -15.56 -7.18 -11.37
N ALA A 226 -15.10 -5.94 -11.13
CA ALA A 226 -15.93 -4.90 -10.57
C ALA A 226 -16.91 -4.32 -11.61
N ASP A 227 -16.61 -4.35 -12.91
CA ASP A 227 -17.59 -3.99 -13.94
C ASP A 227 -18.73 -5.02 -14.05
N GLU A 228 -18.45 -6.29 -13.72
CA GLU A 228 -19.40 -7.39 -13.76
C GLU A 228 -20.33 -7.45 -12.53
N ALA A 229 -19.97 -6.75 -11.44
CA ALA A 229 -20.73 -6.74 -10.21
C ALA A 229 -21.93 -5.79 -10.29
N THR A 230 -23.12 -6.30 -10.63
CA THR A 230 -24.33 -5.49 -10.82
C THR A 230 -25.42 -5.68 -9.74
N SER A 231 -25.26 -6.66 -8.85
CA SER A 231 -26.19 -6.95 -7.75
C SER A 231 -25.51 -6.76 -6.38
N PRO A 232 -26.22 -6.31 -5.33
CA PRO A 232 -25.67 -6.25 -3.96
C PRO A 232 -25.09 -7.58 -3.48
N ASP A 233 -25.66 -8.71 -3.89
CA ASP A 233 -25.16 -10.05 -3.51
C ASP A 233 -23.76 -10.37 -4.10
N HIS A 234 -23.28 -9.56 -5.04
CA HIS A 234 -21.91 -9.67 -5.58
C HIS A 234 -20.87 -8.92 -4.72
N LEU A 235 -21.30 -8.17 -3.71
CA LEU A 235 -20.40 -7.42 -2.84
C LEU A 235 -19.63 -8.35 -1.89
N ARG A 236 -18.34 -8.07 -1.73
CA ARG A 236 -17.40 -8.80 -0.86
C ARG A 236 -16.52 -7.80 -0.13
N SER A 237 -16.60 -7.77 1.19
CA SER A 237 -15.87 -6.80 1.98
C SER A 237 -14.41 -7.16 2.18
N VAL A 238 -13.58 -6.13 2.26
CA VAL A 238 -12.29 -6.16 2.96
C VAL A 238 -12.27 -5.05 4.00
N THR A 239 -11.76 -5.33 5.19
CA THR A 239 -11.58 -4.35 6.26
C THR A 239 -10.36 -4.68 7.12
N CYS A 240 -10.21 -3.98 8.25
CA CYS A 240 -9.43 -4.43 9.39
C CYS A 240 -10.34 -4.41 10.61
N TRP A 241 -10.80 -5.58 11.04
CA TRP A 241 -11.69 -5.73 12.19
C TRP A 241 -10.91 -5.94 13.48
N ALA A 242 -9.91 -6.84 13.45
CA ALA A 242 -9.15 -7.23 14.64
C ALA A 242 -8.35 -6.06 15.29
N LEU A 243 -8.12 -4.97 14.55
CA LEU A 243 -7.25 -3.85 14.94
C LEU A 243 -7.82 -2.49 14.48
N LEU A 244 -9.04 -2.16 14.88
CA LEU A 244 -9.69 -0.85 14.64
C LEU A 244 -9.02 0.28 15.45
N ASP A 245 -7.83 0.71 15.04
CA ASP A 245 -7.06 1.75 15.75
C ASP A 245 -7.55 3.18 15.39
N SER A 246 -8.29 3.35 14.29
CA SER A 246 -8.79 4.68 13.86
C SER A 246 -10.22 4.73 13.32
N GLY A 247 -10.84 3.58 13.04
CA GLY A 247 -12.19 3.51 12.48
C GLY A 247 -13.28 3.71 13.53
N VAL A 248 -14.44 4.27 13.16
CA VAL A 248 -15.61 4.32 14.06
C VAL A 248 -16.08 2.90 14.34
N ASP A 249 -16.16 2.54 15.62
CA ASP A 249 -16.59 1.23 16.08
C ASP A 249 -17.97 0.88 15.50
N SER A 250 -18.18 -0.38 15.15
CA SER A 250 -19.41 -0.95 14.59
C SER A 250 -19.92 -0.38 13.26
N VAL A 251 -19.46 0.78 12.78
CA VAL A 251 -19.98 1.36 11.52
C VAL A 251 -19.72 0.44 10.33
N HIS A 252 -18.54 -0.17 10.26
CA HIS A 252 -18.17 -0.99 9.10
C HIS A 252 -18.97 -2.29 9.09
N GLU A 253 -19.13 -2.93 10.25
CA GLU A 253 -19.96 -4.12 10.46
C GLU A 253 -21.42 -3.82 10.12
N ARG A 254 -21.99 -2.74 10.66
CA ARG A 254 -23.38 -2.34 10.41
C ARG A 254 -23.66 -1.99 8.94
N VAL A 255 -22.69 -1.41 8.24
CA VAL A 255 -22.81 -1.18 6.78
C VAL A 255 -22.85 -2.51 6.05
N ALA A 256 -22.00 -3.47 6.40
CA ALA A 256 -22.03 -4.80 5.83
C ALA A 256 -23.35 -5.52 6.14
N GLU A 257 -23.86 -5.45 7.37
CA GLU A 257 -25.17 -5.99 7.77
C GLU A 257 -26.31 -5.39 6.95
N GLN A 258 -26.36 -4.05 6.81
CA GLN A 258 -27.39 -3.36 6.03
C GLN A 258 -27.36 -3.79 4.55
N LEU A 259 -26.16 -4.05 4.01
CA LEU A 259 -25.96 -4.51 2.63
C LEU A 259 -26.03 -6.04 2.49
N LYS A 260 -26.22 -6.78 3.58
CA LYS A 260 -26.21 -8.27 3.63
C LYS A 260 -24.91 -8.90 3.13
N VAL A 261 -23.80 -8.23 3.36
CA VAL A 261 -22.46 -8.69 2.98
C VAL A 261 -21.82 -9.44 4.15
N PRO A 262 -21.23 -10.63 3.94
CA PRO A 262 -20.49 -11.33 4.99
C PRO A 262 -19.36 -10.45 5.54
N PHE A 263 -19.30 -10.31 6.86
CA PHE A 263 -18.32 -9.49 7.56
C PHE A 263 -17.44 -10.36 8.48
N PRO A 264 -16.12 -10.14 8.58
CA PRO A 264 -15.35 -9.08 7.91
C PRO A 264 -15.06 -9.34 6.42
N GLY A 265 -15.32 -10.56 5.93
CA GLY A 265 -14.88 -10.97 4.59
C GLY A 265 -13.37 -11.19 4.58
N CYS A 266 -12.63 -10.41 3.79
CA CYS A 266 -11.18 -10.30 3.93
C CYS A 266 -10.83 -9.37 5.11
N ASP A 267 -9.78 -9.70 5.88
CA ASP A 267 -9.38 -8.96 7.09
C ASP A 267 -7.87 -8.70 7.10
N LEU A 268 -7.48 -7.48 6.74
CA LEU A 268 -6.09 -7.09 6.49
C LEU A 268 -5.75 -5.78 7.18
N LEU A 269 -4.68 -5.75 7.97
CA LEU A 269 -4.27 -4.55 8.68
C LEU A 269 -3.84 -3.41 7.75
N GLY A 270 -2.86 -3.66 6.87
CA GLY A 270 -2.30 -2.68 5.95
C GLY A 270 -3.31 -2.23 4.90
N TRP A 271 -3.24 -0.98 4.45
CA TRP A 271 -4.14 -0.46 3.42
C TRP A 271 -3.80 -0.96 2.01
N VAL A 272 -2.52 -1.05 1.68
CA VAL A 272 -2.02 -1.50 0.37
C VAL A 272 -2.42 -2.95 0.09
N PRO A 273 -2.28 -3.92 1.03
CA PRO A 273 -2.83 -5.26 0.86
C PRO A 273 -4.35 -5.29 0.60
N ARG A 274 -5.15 -4.38 1.20
CA ARG A 274 -6.59 -4.31 0.93
C ARG A 274 -6.88 -3.95 -0.52
N TRP A 275 -6.18 -2.95 -1.05
CA TRP A 275 -6.29 -2.56 -2.46
C TRP A 275 -5.86 -3.70 -3.39
N ALA A 276 -4.79 -4.41 -3.05
CA ALA A 276 -4.31 -5.56 -3.81
C ALA A 276 -5.37 -6.68 -3.88
N VAL A 277 -5.96 -7.10 -2.76
CA VAL A 277 -6.98 -8.16 -2.76
C VAL A 277 -8.29 -7.73 -3.42
N MET A 278 -8.61 -6.42 -3.39
CA MET A 278 -9.71 -5.88 -4.18
C MET A 278 -9.44 -5.98 -5.68
N ALA A 279 -8.23 -5.62 -6.14
CA ALA A 279 -7.86 -5.76 -7.54
C ALA A 279 -7.86 -7.23 -8.01
N MET A 280 -7.50 -8.17 -7.14
CA MET A 280 -7.56 -9.61 -7.42
C MET A 280 -8.97 -10.19 -7.47
N GLY A 281 -9.98 -9.43 -7.04
CA GLY A 281 -11.37 -9.88 -6.96
C GLY A 281 -11.74 -10.70 -5.72
N ALA A 282 -10.78 -10.92 -4.80
CA ALA A 282 -11.04 -11.58 -3.52
C ALA A 282 -11.96 -10.72 -2.62
N ALA A 283 -11.88 -9.41 -2.76
CA ALA A 283 -12.88 -8.45 -2.27
C ALA A 283 -13.28 -7.49 -3.42
N ASN A 284 -14.32 -6.69 -3.23
CA ASN A 284 -14.64 -5.60 -4.14
C ASN A 284 -15.25 -4.38 -3.44
N MET A 285 -15.38 -4.38 -2.11
CA MET A 285 -15.77 -3.20 -1.35
C MET A 285 -14.95 -3.02 -0.09
N THR A 286 -14.73 -1.75 0.28
CA THR A 286 -14.25 -1.37 1.61
C THR A 286 -14.88 -0.06 2.04
N VAL A 287 -15.10 0.09 3.34
CA VAL A 287 -15.60 1.31 3.97
C VAL A 287 -14.71 1.62 5.14
N TRP A 288 -14.31 2.88 5.26
CA TRP A 288 -13.56 3.35 6.42
C TRP A 288 -13.98 4.75 6.81
N VAL A 289 -14.64 4.87 7.96
CA VAL A 289 -14.97 6.16 8.58
C VAL A 289 -14.04 6.36 9.78
N TYR A 290 -13.32 7.48 9.85
CA TYR A 290 -12.44 7.76 10.99
C TYR A 290 -13.23 8.25 12.21
N ARG A 291 -12.74 7.95 13.42
CA ARG A 291 -13.34 8.42 14.69
C ARG A 291 -13.32 9.93 14.87
N LYS A 292 -12.31 10.60 14.31
CA LYS A 292 -12.10 12.05 14.44
C LYS A 292 -11.95 12.68 13.05
N ARG A 293 -12.51 13.86 12.87
CA ARG A 293 -12.48 14.59 11.59
C ARG A 293 -11.12 15.19 11.22
N ASP A 294 -10.28 15.40 12.21
CA ASP A 294 -8.89 15.85 12.05
C ASP A 294 -7.91 14.69 11.82
N ARG A 295 -8.43 13.45 11.72
CA ARG A 295 -7.65 12.28 11.28
C ARG A 295 -7.63 12.23 9.76
N TYR A 296 -6.42 12.22 9.20
CA TYR A 296 -6.19 12.12 7.77
C TYR A 296 -5.34 10.90 7.45
N ALA A 297 -5.65 10.23 6.34
CA ALA A 297 -4.78 9.22 5.76
C ALA A 297 -3.49 9.87 5.25
N LYS A 298 -2.39 9.11 5.29
CA LYS A 298 -1.17 9.48 4.55
C LYS A 298 -1.38 9.11 3.08
N ILE A 299 -0.75 9.85 2.16
CA ILE A 299 -0.94 9.55 0.73
C ILE A 299 -0.31 8.23 0.31
N TRP A 300 0.81 7.82 0.94
CA TRP A 300 1.57 6.65 0.55
C TRP A 300 0.91 5.32 0.92
N ASP A 301 0.04 5.31 1.94
CA ASP A 301 -0.83 4.17 2.30
C ASP A 301 -1.86 3.84 1.19
N HIS A 302 -2.08 4.72 0.21
CA HIS A 302 -3.18 4.62 -0.77
C HIS A 302 -2.80 4.88 -2.23
N ALA A 303 -1.97 5.90 -2.50
CA ALA A 303 -1.59 6.29 -3.86
C ALA A 303 -0.91 5.12 -4.58
N GLY A 304 -1.18 4.95 -5.87
CA GLY A 304 -0.80 3.76 -6.63
C GLY A 304 -1.76 2.61 -6.39
N ALA A 305 -1.81 2.09 -5.16
CA ALA A 305 -2.61 0.92 -4.83
C ALA A 305 -4.10 1.08 -5.18
N MET A 306 -4.69 2.26 -4.99
CA MET A 306 -6.05 2.57 -5.45
C MET A 306 -6.25 2.40 -6.96
N LEU A 307 -5.26 2.76 -7.78
CA LEU A 307 -5.32 2.60 -9.24
C LEU A 307 -5.51 1.13 -9.63
N LEU A 308 -4.97 0.18 -8.88
CA LEU A 308 -5.17 -1.26 -9.14
C LEU A 308 -6.68 -1.60 -9.14
N PHE A 309 -7.44 -1.06 -8.18
CA PHE A 309 -8.88 -1.30 -8.08
C PHE A 309 -9.67 -0.52 -9.14
N GLU A 310 -9.30 0.74 -9.41
CA GLU A 310 -9.92 1.52 -10.50
C GLU A 310 -9.81 0.81 -11.85
N GLU A 311 -8.64 0.22 -12.14
CA GLU A 311 -8.34 -0.44 -13.43
C GLU A 311 -9.04 -1.79 -13.60
N VAL A 312 -9.68 -2.34 -12.56
CA VAL A 312 -10.57 -3.51 -12.65
C VAL A 312 -12.06 -3.15 -12.58
N GLY A 313 -12.42 -1.86 -12.65
CA GLY A 313 -13.80 -1.37 -12.67
C GLY A 313 -14.29 -0.73 -11.37
N GLY A 314 -13.41 -0.61 -10.38
CA GLY A 314 -13.72 0.00 -9.09
C GLY A 314 -13.99 1.50 -9.16
N MET A 315 -14.71 2.00 -8.16
CA MET A 315 -14.87 3.42 -7.87
C MET A 315 -14.52 3.67 -6.41
N ILE A 316 -13.81 4.78 -6.15
CA ILE A 316 -13.32 5.16 -4.84
C ILE A 316 -13.68 6.61 -4.60
N THR A 317 -14.28 6.89 -3.44
CA THR A 317 -14.53 8.24 -2.94
C THR A 317 -14.19 8.31 -1.46
N ASP A 318 -14.23 9.51 -0.91
CA ASP A 318 -14.35 9.68 0.53
C ASP A 318 -15.78 9.38 1.01
N VAL A 319 -16.05 9.50 2.31
CA VAL A 319 -17.39 9.22 2.87
C VAL A 319 -18.44 10.26 2.48
N HIS A 320 -18.05 11.39 1.89
CA HIS A 320 -18.97 12.41 1.35
C HIS A 320 -19.25 12.20 -0.14
N GLY A 321 -18.63 11.20 -0.78
CA GLY A 321 -18.75 10.96 -2.21
C GLY A 321 -17.81 11.81 -3.07
N LYS A 322 -16.82 12.49 -2.47
CA LYS A 322 -15.82 13.27 -3.20
C LYS A 322 -14.72 12.37 -3.75
N GLU A 323 -14.20 12.71 -4.92
CA GLU A 323 -13.01 12.06 -5.46
C GLU A 323 -11.82 12.25 -4.52
N ILE A 324 -10.93 11.25 -4.47
CA ILE A 324 -9.72 11.30 -3.64
C ILE A 324 -8.70 12.28 -4.26
N ASP A 325 -8.37 13.33 -3.52
CA ASP A 325 -7.43 14.38 -3.92
C ASP A 325 -6.04 14.12 -3.33
N LEU A 326 -5.14 13.64 -4.19
CA LEU A 326 -3.74 13.39 -3.87
C LEU A 326 -2.85 14.65 -3.93
N THR A 327 -3.45 15.82 -4.18
CA THR A 327 -2.75 17.12 -4.24
C THR A 327 -2.94 17.94 -2.97
N ALA A 328 -3.67 17.46 -1.97
CA ALA A 328 -3.88 18.13 -0.68
C ALA A 328 -2.66 18.06 0.28
N GLY A 329 -1.47 17.80 -0.26
CA GLY A 329 -0.21 17.59 0.47
C GLY A 329 0.05 16.14 0.85
N ARG A 330 0.93 15.93 1.83
CA ARG A 330 1.39 14.58 2.27
C ARG A 330 0.32 13.76 3.01
N LYS A 331 -0.79 14.38 3.37
CA LYS A 331 -1.97 13.76 3.99
C LYS A 331 -3.20 14.14 3.16
N LEU A 332 -4.20 13.27 3.11
CA LEU A 332 -5.46 13.50 2.38
C LEU A 332 -6.35 14.48 3.14
N LYS A 333 -5.93 15.75 3.27
CA LYS A 333 -6.66 16.78 4.04
C LYS A 333 -7.98 17.20 3.39
N ALA A 334 -8.11 17.01 2.08
CA ALA A 334 -9.31 17.32 1.32
C ALA A 334 -10.37 16.21 1.38
N ASN A 335 -10.05 15.05 1.96
CA ASN A 335 -10.93 13.88 2.01
C ASN A 335 -11.08 13.37 3.44
N PHE A 336 -12.23 12.74 3.72
CA PHE A 336 -12.50 12.12 5.01
C PHE A 336 -12.96 10.68 4.82
N GLY A 337 -12.16 9.73 5.31
CA GLY A 337 -12.43 8.29 5.18
C GLY A 337 -12.46 7.81 3.72
N PHE A 338 -12.98 6.59 3.52
CA PHE A 338 -13.01 5.92 2.22
C PHE A 338 -14.28 5.12 2.02
N VAL A 339 -14.78 5.13 0.80
CA VAL A 339 -15.81 4.23 0.29
C VAL A 339 -15.34 3.75 -1.07
N ALA A 340 -15.02 2.46 -1.17
CA ALA A 340 -14.70 1.81 -2.44
C ALA A 340 -15.68 0.68 -2.71
N ALA A 341 -16.12 0.55 -3.96
CA ALA A 341 -17.06 -0.46 -4.42
C ALA A 341 -17.01 -0.58 -5.95
N PRO A 342 -17.65 -1.59 -6.56
CA PRO A 342 -17.96 -1.58 -7.99
C PRO A 342 -18.67 -0.29 -8.40
N ARG A 343 -18.33 0.29 -9.56
CA ARG A 343 -18.89 1.59 -9.98
C ARG A 343 -20.43 1.63 -10.00
N SER A 344 -21.07 0.55 -10.45
CA SER A 344 -22.53 0.36 -10.47
C SER A 344 -23.16 0.32 -9.06
N LEU A 345 -22.42 -0.14 -8.06
CA LEU A 345 -22.89 -0.37 -6.68
C LEU A 345 -22.37 0.69 -5.70
N HIS A 346 -21.40 1.52 -6.08
CA HIS A 346 -20.84 2.56 -5.22
C HIS A 346 -21.89 3.50 -4.62
N PRO A 347 -22.90 4.01 -5.37
CA PRO A 347 -23.95 4.82 -4.77
C PRO A 347 -24.78 4.10 -3.70
N LEU A 348 -24.94 2.78 -3.81
CA LEU A 348 -25.63 1.98 -2.81
C LEU A 348 -24.79 1.87 -1.52
N VAL A 349 -23.50 1.56 -1.64
CA VAL A 349 -22.59 1.46 -0.50
C VAL A 349 -22.46 2.80 0.21
N LEU A 350 -22.30 3.91 -0.54
CA LEU A 350 -22.22 5.25 0.03
C LEU A 350 -23.49 5.64 0.81
N ARG A 351 -24.67 5.33 0.28
CA ARG A 351 -25.94 5.55 1.00
C ARG A 351 -26.00 4.74 2.29
N ALA A 352 -25.59 3.46 2.27
CA ALA A 352 -25.55 2.65 3.48
C ALA A 352 -24.62 3.25 4.54
N VAL A 353 -23.46 3.79 4.15
CA VAL A 353 -22.58 4.53 5.07
C VAL A 353 -23.29 5.72 5.71
N HIS A 354 -23.98 6.54 4.91
CA HIS A 354 -24.72 7.70 5.42
C HIS A 354 -25.85 7.31 6.37
N ASP A 355 -26.61 6.27 6.01
CA ASP A 355 -27.73 5.77 6.81
C ASP A 355 -27.24 5.19 8.14
N VAL A 356 -26.17 4.40 8.13
CA VAL A 356 -25.55 3.87 9.35
C VAL A 356 -25.03 5.00 10.23
N LEU A 357 -24.34 6.00 9.67
CA LEU A 357 -23.86 7.13 10.47
C LEU A 357 -25.01 7.92 11.13
N LYS A 358 -26.10 8.18 10.40
CA LYS A 358 -27.28 8.84 10.96
C LYS A 358 -27.95 8.01 12.05
N THR A 359 -28.23 6.73 11.78
CA THR A 359 -28.90 5.82 12.73
C THR A 359 -28.03 5.43 13.92
N SER A 360 -26.71 5.60 13.82
CA SER A 360 -25.76 5.44 14.94
C SER A 360 -25.57 6.71 15.76
N GLY A 361 -26.27 7.80 15.44
CA GLY A 361 -26.09 9.10 16.10
C GLY A 361 -24.73 9.76 15.81
N LYS A 362 -24.08 9.40 14.69
CA LYS A 362 -22.76 9.88 14.23
C LYS A 362 -22.85 10.84 13.04
N HIS A 363 -23.98 11.54 12.91
CA HIS A 363 -24.27 12.44 11.79
C HIS A 363 -23.29 13.63 11.68
N GLU A 364 -22.63 14.02 12.78
CA GLU A 364 -21.58 15.05 12.82
C GLU A 364 -20.37 14.71 11.93
N LEU A 365 -20.14 13.42 11.67
CA LEU A 365 -19.09 12.96 10.75
C LEU A 365 -19.45 13.18 9.28
N LEU A 366 -20.69 13.56 8.97
CA LEU A 366 -21.15 13.91 7.61
C LEU A 366 -21.19 15.41 7.33
N GLN A 367 -21.01 16.26 8.36
CA GLN A 367 -21.15 17.72 8.26
C GLN A 367 -20.01 18.45 7.55
#